data_AF-A0A7W6STR6-F1
#
_entry.id   AF-A0A7W6STR6-F1
#
_cell.length_a   1.000
_cell.length_b   1.000
_cell.length_c   1.000
_cell.angle_alpha   90.00
_cell.angle_beta   90.00
_cell.angle_gamma   90.00
#
_symmetry.space_group_name_H-M   'P 1'
#
loop_
_entity.id
_entity.type
_entity.pdbx_description
1 polymer ?
#
loop_
_entity_poly.entity_id
_entity_poly.type
_entity_poly.pdbx_seq_one_letter_code
_entity_poly.pdbx_strand_id
1 'polypeptide(L)'
;MGVLISPVVVSLVITAVGVYFFYADVGLLNTYTALILAHTTLATPFVVITVTATLTGFDHSLTRAAAGLGAPPLTVFFKVTLPLILPGMISGAFFAFSTSFDEVVVALFVSSAEQRTLPRVMFAGIREEISPTITAAATVLILFSITMLTTVELPRRRSERLRGIRNV
;
A
#
# COMPACT_ATOMS: atom_id res chain seq x y z
N MET A 1 -13.32 10.18 -3.50
CA MET A 1 -12.24 10.09 -2.48
C MET A 1 -12.72 9.48 -1.17
N GLY A 2 -13.81 9.94 -0.55
CA GLY A 2 -14.28 9.45 0.76
C GLY A 2 -14.37 7.93 0.93
N VAL A 3 -14.93 7.21 -0.06
CA VAL A 3 -15.03 5.73 -0.01
C VAL A 3 -13.68 5.04 -0.15
N LEU A 4 -12.73 5.62 -0.89
CA LEU A 4 -11.40 5.03 -1.11
C LEU A 4 -10.46 5.26 0.07
N ILE A 5 -10.69 6.29 0.89
CA ILE A 5 -9.89 6.58 2.08
C ILE A 5 -10.52 6.02 3.36
N SER A 6 -11.77 5.53 3.28
CA SER A 6 -12.50 5.03 4.45
C SER A 6 -11.77 3.97 5.26
N PRO A 7 -10.98 3.04 4.68
CA PRO A 7 -10.28 2.03 5.47
C PRO A 7 -9.22 2.61 6.42
N VAL A 8 -8.67 3.80 6.11
CA VAL A 8 -7.68 4.49 6.95
C VAL A 8 -8.35 5.32 8.05
N VAL A 9 -9.57 5.81 7.79
CA VAL A 9 -10.33 6.63 8.75
C VAL A 9 -10.94 5.74 9.84
N VAL A 10 -11.38 4.54 9.47
CA VAL A 10 -11.91 3.55 10.41
C VAL A 10 -10.74 2.84 11.12
N SER A 11 -10.91 2.55 12.42
CA SER A 11 -9.92 1.77 13.16
C SER A 11 -9.65 0.43 12.50
N LEU A 12 -8.37 0.04 12.42
CA LEU A 12 -7.93 -1.22 11.81
C LEU A 12 -8.68 -2.44 12.35
N VAL A 13 -8.91 -2.49 13.67
CA VAL A 13 -9.63 -3.60 14.32
C VAL A 13 -11.09 -3.65 13.86
N ILE A 14 -11.75 -2.49 13.75
CA ILE A 14 -13.14 -2.41 13.27
C ILE A 14 -13.21 -2.87 11.81
N THR A 15 -12.27 -2.43 10.97
CA THR A 15 -12.17 -2.85 9.58
C THR A 15 -11.94 -4.37 9.47
N ALA A 16 -11.04 -4.94 10.29
CA ALA A 16 -10.77 -6.37 10.31
C ALA A 16 -12.01 -7.20 10.69
N VAL A 17 -12.73 -6.79 11.73
CA VAL A 17 -13.97 -7.43 12.17
C VAL A 17 -15.06 -7.30 11.10
N GLY A 18 -15.20 -6.14 10.47
CA GLY A 18 -16.16 -5.93 9.38
C GLY A 18 -15.87 -6.83 8.18
N VAL A 19 -14.61 -6.92 7.77
CA VAL A 19 -14.16 -7.82 6.69
C VAL A 19 -14.39 -9.28 7.05
N TYR A 20 -14.17 -9.67 8.32
CA TYR A 20 -14.44 -11.01 8.80
C TYR A 20 -15.90 -11.42 8.62
N PHE A 21 -16.84 -10.62 9.13
CA PHE A 21 -18.27 -10.93 9.00
C PHE A 21 -18.70 -10.95 7.54
N PHE A 22 -18.24 -9.99 6.74
CA PHE A 22 -18.54 -9.96 5.31
C PHE A 22 -18.04 -11.24 4.61
N TYR A 23 -16.79 -11.64 4.82
CA TYR A 23 -16.24 -12.85 4.22
C TYR A 23 -16.81 -14.15 4.78
N ALA A 24 -17.31 -14.14 6.02
CA ALA A 24 -18.05 -15.27 6.59
C ALA A 24 -19.34 -15.51 5.80
N ASP A 25 -20.10 -14.44 5.54
CA ASP A 25 -21.38 -14.50 4.83
C ASP A 25 -21.21 -14.97 3.38
N VAL A 26 -20.16 -14.53 2.69
CA VAL A 26 -19.87 -14.98 1.32
C VAL A 26 -19.04 -16.27 1.23
N GLY A 27 -18.70 -16.89 2.36
CA GLY A 27 -17.95 -18.16 2.41
C GLY A 27 -16.50 -18.08 1.92
N LEU A 28 -15.89 -16.90 1.97
CA LEU A 28 -14.52 -16.65 1.49
C LEU A 28 -13.46 -16.77 2.59
N LEU A 29 -13.85 -16.88 3.87
CA LEU A 29 -12.91 -17.03 4.98
C LEU A 29 -11.93 -18.19 4.74
N ASN A 30 -10.74 -18.10 5.34
CA ASN A 30 -9.72 -19.14 5.29
C ASN A 30 -9.13 -19.40 3.89
N THR A 31 -9.37 -18.52 2.92
CA THR A 31 -8.81 -18.62 1.56
C THR A 31 -7.70 -17.59 1.33
N TYR A 32 -6.73 -17.92 0.47
CA TYR A 32 -5.70 -16.96 0.06
C TYR A 32 -6.33 -15.75 -0.62
N THR A 33 -7.42 -15.96 -1.35
CA THR A 33 -8.18 -14.90 -2.02
C THR A 33 -8.73 -13.88 -1.01
N ALA A 34 -9.34 -14.32 0.08
CA ALA A 34 -9.82 -13.43 1.12
C ALA A 34 -8.68 -12.61 1.74
N LEU A 35 -7.56 -13.25 2.04
CA LEU A 35 -6.39 -12.56 2.57
C LEU A 35 -5.86 -11.50 1.60
N ILE A 36 -5.69 -11.84 0.32
CA ILE A 36 -5.23 -10.91 -0.72
C ILE A 36 -6.19 -9.72 -0.85
N LEU A 37 -7.51 -9.97 -0.90
CA LEU A 37 -8.50 -8.91 -1.04
C LEU A 37 -8.57 -7.99 0.19
N ALA A 38 -8.45 -8.55 1.40
CA ALA A 38 -8.43 -7.78 2.62
C ALA A 38 -7.19 -6.86 2.69
N HIS A 39 -6.01 -7.40 2.41
CA HIS A 39 -4.77 -6.62 2.35
C HIS A 39 -4.81 -5.58 1.24
N THR A 40 -5.37 -5.91 0.07
CA THR A 40 -5.55 -4.96 -1.04
C THR A 40 -6.45 -3.78 -0.63
N THR A 41 -7.55 -4.05 0.08
CA THR A 41 -8.48 -3.01 0.55
C THR A 41 -7.81 -2.06 1.53
N LEU A 42 -6.98 -2.58 2.44
CA LEU A 42 -6.22 -1.76 3.39
C LEU A 42 -5.08 -0.96 2.73
N ALA A 43 -4.46 -1.52 1.70
CA ALA A 43 -3.30 -0.92 1.03
C ALA A 43 -3.69 0.12 -0.05
N THR A 44 -4.88 -0.01 -0.63
CA THR A 44 -5.40 0.88 -1.69
C THR A 44 -5.33 2.38 -1.36
N PRO A 45 -5.75 2.85 -0.17
CA PRO A 45 -5.72 4.26 0.19
C PRO A 45 -4.32 4.88 0.04
N PHE A 46 -3.27 4.14 0.40
CA PHE A 46 -1.89 4.62 0.31
C PHE A 46 -1.49 4.87 -1.15
N VAL A 47 -1.81 3.94 -2.05
CA VAL A 47 -1.54 4.11 -3.50
C VAL A 47 -2.34 5.29 -4.06
N VAL A 48 -3.62 5.41 -3.69
CA VAL A 48 -4.48 6.49 -4.16
C VAL A 48 -3.92 7.85 -3.72
N ILE A 49 -3.49 7.98 -2.46
CA ILE A 49 -2.90 9.22 -1.93
C ILE A 49 -1.63 9.59 -2.68
N THR A 50 -0.68 8.66 -2.86
CA THR A 50 0.61 8.97 -3.51
C THR A 50 0.47 9.29 -5.00
N VAL A 51 -0.38 8.55 -5.71
CA VAL A 51 -0.63 8.77 -7.14
C VAL A 51 -1.37 10.09 -7.34
N THR A 52 -2.38 10.39 -6.51
CA THR A 52 -3.11 11.66 -6.57
C THR A 52 -2.18 12.84 -6.31
N ALA A 53 -1.33 12.77 -5.27
CA ALA A 53 -0.35 13.82 -4.99
C ALA A 53 0.63 14.06 -6.16
N THR A 54 0.99 12.99 -6.86
CA THR A 54 1.88 13.08 -8.03
C THR A 54 1.18 13.74 -9.22
N LEU A 55 -0.10 13.40 -9.44
CA LEU A 55 -0.96 13.96 -10.48
C LEU A 55 -1.28 15.45 -10.24
N THR A 56 -1.53 15.86 -8.99
CA THR A 56 -1.82 17.28 -8.68
C THR A 56 -0.64 18.20 -8.93
N GLY A 57 0.58 17.68 -8.84
CA GLY A 57 1.81 18.43 -9.14
C GLY A 57 2.22 18.40 -10.61
N PHE A 58 1.38 17.88 -11.51
CA PHE A 58 1.70 17.69 -12.92
C PHE A 58 1.01 18.73 -13.82
N ASP A 59 1.73 19.24 -14.83
CA ASP A 59 1.17 20.16 -15.82
C ASP A 59 0.38 19.41 -16.91
N HIS A 60 -0.94 19.56 -16.87
CA HIS A 60 -1.86 19.02 -17.86
C HIS A 60 -1.66 19.56 -19.29
N SER A 61 -0.80 20.55 -19.51
CA SER A 61 -0.44 21.06 -20.83
C SER A 61 0.13 19.96 -21.75
N LEU A 62 0.92 19.03 -21.21
CA LEU A 62 1.53 17.93 -21.96
C LEU A 62 0.47 16.94 -22.48
N THR A 63 -0.54 16.64 -21.66
CA THR A 63 -1.70 15.80 -22.04
C THR A 63 -2.52 16.49 -23.13
N ARG A 64 -2.76 17.81 -23.00
CA ARG A 64 -3.49 18.60 -24.01
C ARG A 64 -2.71 18.73 -25.32
N ALA A 65 -1.39 18.90 -25.27
CA ALA A 65 -0.53 18.96 -26.44
C ALA A 65 -0.53 17.63 -27.21
N ALA A 66 -0.43 16.50 -26.51
CA ALA A 66 -0.51 15.18 -27.12
C ALA A 66 -1.88 14.93 -27.80
N ALA A 67 -2.98 15.34 -27.14
CA ALA A 67 -4.31 15.28 -27.75
C ALA A 67 -4.45 16.21 -28.97
N GLY A 68 -3.86 17.42 -28.92
CA GLY A 68 -3.85 18.37 -30.03
C GLY A 68 -3.07 17.87 -31.26
N LEU A 69 -2.11 16.96 -31.08
CA LEU A 69 -1.39 16.27 -32.15
C LEU A 69 -2.16 15.05 -32.71
N GLY A 70 -3.40 14.83 -32.28
CA GLY A 70 -4.26 13.73 -32.75
C GLY A 70 -4.05 12.39 -32.02
N ALA A 71 -3.32 12.36 -30.90
CA ALA A 71 -3.14 11.12 -30.14
C ALA A 71 -4.44 10.73 -29.41
N PRO A 72 -4.91 9.47 -29.52
CA PRO A 72 -6.11 9.03 -28.83
C PRO A 72 -5.86 8.91 -27.31
N PRO A 73 -6.91 8.98 -26.46
CA PRO A 73 -6.77 9.02 -25.00
C PRO A 73 -5.92 7.88 -24.41
N LEU A 74 -6.03 6.66 -24.94
CA LEU A 74 -5.20 5.52 -24.52
C LEU A 74 -3.72 5.74 -24.81
N THR A 75 -3.38 6.28 -25.99
CA THR A 75 -2.00 6.61 -26.33
C THR A 75 -1.44 7.72 -25.43
N VAL A 76 -2.25 8.75 -25.16
CA VAL A 76 -1.88 9.82 -24.23
C VAL A 76 -1.67 9.28 -22.82
N PHE A 77 -2.50 8.33 -22.37
CA PHE A 77 -2.32 7.67 -21.08
C PHE A 77 -0.99 6.90 -21.03
N PHE A 78 -0.76 5.94 -21.93
CA PHE A 78 0.42 5.07 -21.86
C PHE A 78 1.74 5.78 -22.20
N LYS A 79 1.74 6.76 -23.10
CA LYS A 79 2.98 7.44 -23.53
C LYS A 79 3.31 8.70 -22.75
N VAL A 80 2.31 9.37 -22.17
CA VAL A 80 2.51 10.64 -21.46
C VAL A 80 2.18 10.46 -19.99
N THR A 81 0.92 10.17 -19.67
CA THR A 81 0.45 10.20 -18.27
C THR A 81 1.12 9.13 -17.41
N LEU A 82 1.19 7.88 -17.88
CA LEU A 82 1.70 6.73 -17.14
C LEU A 82 3.19 6.88 -16.76
N PRO A 83 4.13 7.18 -17.68
CA PRO A 83 5.52 7.44 -17.33
C PRO A 83 5.69 8.58 -16.32
N LEU A 84 4.83 9.59 -16.38
CA LEU A 84 4.88 10.77 -15.52
C LEU A 84 4.38 10.47 -14.09
N ILE A 85 3.37 9.62 -13.93
CA ILE A 85 2.89 9.18 -12.61
C ILE A 85 3.68 7.98 -12.05
N LEU A 86 4.50 7.33 -12.86
CA LEU A 86 5.23 6.12 -12.50
C LEU A 86 6.05 6.26 -11.21
N PRO A 87 6.79 7.36 -10.94
CA PRO A 87 7.50 7.54 -9.67
C PRO A 87 6.56 7.57 -8.44
N GLY A 88 5.37 8.16 -8.62
CA GLY A 88 4.31 8.20 -7.62
C GLY A 88 3.64 6.85 -7.39
N MET A 89 3.45 6.08 -8.47
CA MET A 89 2.95 4.70 -8.41
C MET A 89 3.94 3.78 -7.70
N ILE A 90 5.24 3.89 -8.00
CA ILE A 90 6.29 3.11 -7.32
C ILE A 90 6.27 3.42 -5.82
N SER A 91 6.26 4.70 -5.46
CA SER A 91 6.19 5.12 -4.05
C SER A 91 4.93 4.56 -3.36
N GLY A 92 3.78 4.64 -4.03
CA GLY A 92 2.52 4.08 -3.55
C GLY A 92 2.56 2.57 -3.36
N ALA A 93 3.16 1.85 -4.31
CA ALA A 93 3.32 0.40 -4.24
C ALA A 93 4.19 -0.01 -3.03
N PHE A 94 5.25 0.73 -2.73
CA PHE A 94 6.04 0.47 -1.54
C PHE A 94 5.26 0.77 -0.24
N PHE A 95 4.52 1.87 -0.14
CA PHE A 95 3.69 2.10 1.05
C PHE A 95 2.63 1.00 1.23
N ALA A 96 1.94 0.64 0.14
CA ALA A 96 0.97 -0.46 0.11
C ALA A 96 1.58 -1.79 0.57
N PHE A 97 2.77 -2.13 0.05
CA PHE A 97 3.47 -3.35 0.45
C PHE A 97 3.88 -3.31 1.92
N SER A 98 4.44 -2.19 2.40
CA SER A 98 4.89 -2.06 3.79
C SER A 98 3.72 -2.21 4.75
N THR A 99 2.61 -1.52 4.48
CA THR A 99 1.39 -1.67 5.28
C THR A 99 0.87 -3.11 5.25
N SER A 100 0.80 -3.72 4.07
CA SER A 100 0.34 -5.11 3.94
C SER A 100 1.27 -6.12 4.62
N PHE A 101 2.57 -5.87 4.59
CA PHE A 101 3.58 -6.80 5.10
C PHE A 101 3.63 -6.80 6.63
N ASP A 102 3.43 -5.64 7.25
CA ASP A 102 3.41 -5.49 8.71
C ASP A 102 2.01 -5.76 9.32
N GLU A 103 1.00 -6.07 8.49
CA GLU A 103 -0.38 -6.23 8.93
C GLU A 103 -0.63 -7.60 9.58
N VAL A 104 -0.90 -7.59 10.88
CA VAL A 104 -1.17 -8.79 11.69
C VAL A 104 -2.64 -8.94 12.08
N VAL A 105 -3.37 -7.84 12.27
CA VAL A 105 -4.75 -7.86 12.81
C VAL A 105 -5.67 -8.52 11.80
N VAL A 106 -5.68 -8.05 10.55
CA VAL A 106 -6.51 -8.64 9.50
C VAL A 106 -6.14 -10.09 9.22
N ALA A 107 -4.85 -10.41 9.23
CA ALA A 107 -4.39 -11.78 9.06
C ALA A 107 -4.93 -12.70 10.17
N LEU A 108 -4.97 -12.24 11.43
CA LEU A 108 -5.51 -13.03 12.53
C LEU A 108 -7.02 -13.32 12.40
N PHE A 109 -7.80 -12.38 11.84
CA PHE A 109 -9.24 -12.56 11.66
C PHE A 109 -9.59 -13.39 10.41
N VAL A 110 -8.91 -13.16 9.29
CA VAL A 110 -9.32 -13.68 7.97
C VAL A 110 -8.66 -15.01 7.61
N SER A 111 -7.48 -15.31 8.17
CA SER A 111 -6.66 -16.47 7.77
C SER A 111 -6.85 -17.71 8.66
N SER A 112 -6.83 -18.91 8.06
CA SER A 112 -6.85 -20.19 8.79
C SER A 112 -5.49 -20.55 9.34
N ALA A 113 -5.38 -21.44 10.34
CA ALA A 113 -4.10 -21.87 10.93
C ALA A 113 -3.01 -22.31 9.92
N GLU A 114 -3.42 -22.78 8.74
CA GLU A 114 -2.51 -23.19 7.66
C GLU A 114 -1.87 -22.00 6.92
N GLN A 115 -2.52 -20.83 6.93
CA GLN A 115 -2.03 -19.61 6.29
C GLN A 115 -1.08 -18.85 7.20
N ARG A 116 0.19 -19.24 7.15
CA ARG A 116 1.24 -18.70 8.01
C ARG A 116 1.86 -17.44 7.41
N THR A 117 1.29 -16.28 7.71
CA THR A 117 1.97 -15.00 7.48
C THR A 117 3.04 -14.78 8.54
N LEU A 118 4.12 -14.10 8.18
CA LEU A 118 5.24 -13.87 9.07
C LEU A 118 4.84 -13.10 10.35
N PRO A 119 4.07 -11.98 10.28
CA PRO A 119 3.60 -11.29 11.48
C PRO A 119 2.71 -12.15 12.37
N ARG A 120 1.87 -13.00 11.77
CA ARG A 120 0.97 -13.89 12.53
C ARG A 120 1.72 -14.96 13.28
N VAL A 121 2.71 -15.59 12.64
CA VAL A 121 3.55 -16.60 13.30
C VAL A 121 4.32 -15.98 14.47
N MET A 122 4.85 -14.78 14.28
CA MET A 122 5.51 -14.05 15.36
C MET A 122 4.54 -13.71 16.51
N PHE A 123 3.32 -13.27 16.19
CA PHE A 123 2.30 -12.97 17.20
C PHE A 123 1.87 -14.22 17.99
N ALA A 124 1.70 -15.36 17.31
CA ALA A 124 1.42 -16.64 17.96
C ALA A 124 2.59 -17.06 18.87
N GLY A 125 3.83 -16.94 18.39
CA GLY A 125 5.03 -17.29 19.15
C GLY A 125 5.18 -16.48 20.44
N ILE A 126 4.89 -15.18 20.43
CA ILE A 126 4.95 -14.33 21.64
C ILE A 126 3.98 -14.82 22.73
N ARG A 127 2.84 -15.40 22.34
CA ARG A 127 1.83 -15.91 23.28
C ARG A 127 2.21 -17.24 23.91
N GLU A 128 3.00 -18.06 23.21
CA GLU A 128 3.43 -19.37 23.69
C GLU A 128 4.70 -19.25 24.55
N GLU A 129 5.75 -18.59 24.05
CA GLU A 129 7.00 -18.32 24.78
C GLU A 129 7.83 -17.22 24.08
N ILE A 130 8.40 -16.28 24.83
CA ILE A 130 9.30 -15.26 24.24
C ILE A 130 10.65 -15.91 23.93
N SER A 131 10.77 -16.45 22.71
CA SER A 131 12.03 -17.00 22.19
C SER A 131 12.94 -15.89 21.64
N PRO A 132 14.27 -15.98 21.85
CA PRO A 132 15.25 -15.10 21.20
C PRO A 132 15.13 -15.05 19.66
N THR A 133 14.59 -16.10 19.04
CA THR A 133 14.34 -16.17 17.60
C THR A 133 13.32 -15.12 17.14
N ILE A 134 12.27 -14.85 17.94
CA ILE A 134 11.24 -13.86 17.61
C ILE A 134 11.84 -12.46 17.64
N THR A 135 12.66 -12.16 18.66
CA THR A 135 13.36 -10.87 18.77
C THR A 135 14.35 -10.65 17.62
N ALA A 136 15.05 -11.70 17.19
CA ALA A 136 15.92 -11.65 16.02
C ALA A 136 15.13 -11.38 14.73
N ALA A 137 14.02 -12.10 14.52
CA ALA A 137 13.13 -11.87 13.38
C ALA A 137 12.56 -10.45 13.38
N ALA A 138 12.11 -9.94 14.53
CA ALA A 138 11.61 -8.57 14.67
C ALA A 138 12.68 -7.53 14.29
N THR A 139 13.92 -7.73 14.71
CA THR A 139 15.03 -6.83 14.35
C THR A 139 15.27 -6.82 12.84
N VAL A 140 15.25 -7.99 12.19
CA VAL A 140 15.39 -8.11 10.74
C VAL A 140 14.24 -7.42 10.01
N LEU A 141 13.00 -7.59 10.47
CA LEU A 141 11.84 -6.91 9.89
C LEU A 141 11.93 -5.40 10.02
N ILE A 142 12.32 -4.90 11.20
CA ILE A 142 12.49 -3.46 11.43
C ILE A 142 13.55 -2.90 10.48
N LEU A 143 14.70 -3.57 10.34
CA LEU A 143 15.74 -3.18 9.40
C LEU A 143 15.22 -3.19 7.96
N PHE A 144 14.49 -4.23 7.57
CA PHE A 144 13.88 -4.34 6.25
C PHE A 144 12.90 -3.19 5.97
N SER A 145 11.97 -2.90 6.88
CA SER A 145 11.01 -1.80 6.74
C SER A 145 11.70 -0.43 6.70
N ILE A 146 12.77 -0.22 7.48
CA ILE A 146 13.60 0.99 7.41
C ILE A 146 14.30 1.10 6.04
N THR A 147 14.95 0.05 5.56
CA THR A 147 15.61 0.03 4.24
C THR A 147 14.60 0.30 3.13
N MET A 148 13.42 -0.29 3.23
CA MET A 148 12.34 -0.11 2.26
C MET A 148 11.80 1.33 2.27
N LEU A 149 11.50 1.91 3.43
CA LEU A 149 11.02 3.30 3.51
C LEU A 149 12.09 4.31 3.07
N THR A 150 13.36 4.08 3.41
CA THR A 150 14.46 4.97 3.00
C THR A 150 14.70 4.95 1.49
N THR A 151 14.61 3.79 0.85
CA THR A 151 14.73 3.67 -0.62
C THR A 151 13.62 4.36 -1.38
N VAL A 152 12.42 4.50 -0.81
CA VAL A 152 11.31 5.28 -1.38
C VAL A 152 11.49 6.78 -1.17
N GLU A 153 11.91 7.16 0.04
CA GLU A 153 11.98 8.56 0.44
C GLU A 153 13.14 9.30 -0.26
N LEU A 154 14.24 8.63 -0.55
CA LEU A 154 15.42 9.20 -1.23
C LEU A 154 15.09 9.75 -2.65
N PRO A 155 14.46 8.97 -3.56
CA PRO A 155 13.98 9.46 -4.85
C PRO A 155 12.87 10.51 -4.73
N ARG A 156 11.94 10.34 -3.78
CA ARG A 156 10.83 11.28 -3.56
C ARG A 156 11.36 12.67 -3.24
N ARG A 157 12.30 12.76 -2.29
CA ARG A 157 12.97 14.03 -1.92
C ARG A 157 13.73 14.67 -3.07
N ARG A 158 14.34 13.88 -3.96
CA ARG A 158 15.00 14.42 -5.17
C ARG A 158 13.99 15.00 -6.15
N SER A 159 12.85 14.33 -6.35
CA SER A 159 11.78 14.81 -7.23
C SER A 159 11.14 16.10 -6.71
N GLU A 160 10.89 16.20 -5.40
CA GLU A 160 10.37 17.41 -4.76
C GLU A 160 11.32 18.61 -4.89
N ARG A 161 12.64 18.38 -4.71
CA ARG A 161 13.66 19.42 -4.92
C ARG A 161 13.72 19.91 -6.38
N LEU A 162 13.57 19.01 -7.34
CA LEU A 162 13.56 19.35 -8.78
C LEU A 162 12.30 20.10 -9.21
N ARG A 163 11.17 19.88 -8.52
CA ARG A 163 9.90 20.57 -8.79
C ARG A 163 9.84 22.00 -8.24
N GLY A 164 10.91 22.50 -7.61
CA GLY A 164 11.01 23.90 -7.19
C GLY A 164 9.98 24.31 -6.12
N ILE A 165 9.40 23.36 -5.39
CA ILE A 165 8.46 23.62 -4.28
C ILE A 165 9.26 23.99 -3.02
N ARG A 166 10.11 25.01 -3.16
CA ARG A 166 10.63 25.80 -2.04
C ARG A 166 10.22 27.24 -2.32
N ASN A 167 8.94 27.51 -2.08
CA ASN A 167 8.50 28.86 -1.83
C ASN A 167 8.55 29.07 -0.31
N VAL A 168 9.56 29.85 0.07
CA VAL A 168 9.75 30.55 1.35
C VAL A 168 9.93 29.67 2.59
#